data_AF-A0A7L3I6J8-F1
#
_entry.id   AF-A0A7L3I6J8-F1
#
_cell.length_a   1.000
_cell.length_b   1.000
_cell.length_c   1.000
_cell.angle_alpha   90.00
_cell.angle_beta   90.00
_cell.angle_gamma   90.00
#
_symmetry.space_group_name_H-M   'P 1'
#
loop_
_entity.id
_entity.type
_entity.pdbx_description
1 polymer ?
#
loop_
_entity_poly.entity_id
_entity_poly.type
_entity_poly.pdbx_seq_one_letter_code
_entity_poly.pdbx_strand_id
1 'polypeptide(L)'
;GEVVFRNGERMGTIKFTQFQEQKEVKVGEYNAVDDKLVIINNSIRFQGLEPPKDKTIIQEELRKISLPLYSILSALTILGMIMASAFLFFNIKNRNQKLIKMSSPYMNNLIILGGMLSYASIFLFGLDGSFVSEKTFETLCTVRTWILTVGYTTAFGAMFAKTWRVHAIFKNVKMKKKIIKDQKLLGIVGGMLLIDLCILICWQVVDPLRRTVEKYNMEPDPAGRDISIRPILEHCENTHMTIWLGIVYAYKGLLMLFGCFLAWETRNVSIPALNDSKYIGMSVYNVGIMCIIGAAVSFLTRDQPNVQFCIVALVIIFCSTITLCLVFVPKLITLRTNPDAATQNRRFQFTQNQKKEDSKTSTSVTSVNQASTSRLEGLQSENHRLRMKITELDKDLEEVTMQLQDTPEKTTYIKQNHYQDLNDILSIRNFTDSKDGEKAILKNHLDQNPPAQWGSDPSRTSKDPIEDINSPEHIQRRLSLQLPILHHAYLPSIGGVDASCASPCVSPSASPRHRHVPPSFRVMVSGL
;
A
#
# COMPACT_ATOMS: atom_id res chain seq x y z
N GLY A 1 34.44 -10.37 80.04
CA GLY A 1 35.32 -9.20 79.93
C GLY A 1 35.26 -8.41 81.22
N GLU A 2 35.51 -7.11 81.13
CA GLU A 2 35.31 -6.14 82.21
C GLU A 2 33.84 -6.12 82.70
N VAL A 3 33.57 -5.51 83.85
CA VAL A 3 32.24 -5.40 84.44
C VAL A 3 31.88 -3.93 84.62
N VAL A 4 31.29 -3.36 83.57
CA VAL A 4 30.84 -1.96 83.52
C VAL A 4 29.31 -1.94 83.45
N PHE A 5 28.67 -1.00 84.14
CA PHE A 5 27.23 -0.79 84.11
C PHE A 5 26.88 0.60 83.55
N ARG A 6 25.81 0.68 82.76
CA ARG A 6 25.27 1.93 82.22
C ARG A 6 23.75 1.91 82.37
N ASN A 7 23.18 2.91 83.05
CA ASN A 7 21.75 3.00 83.35
C ASN A 7 21.14 1.76 84.06
N GLY A 8 21.97 0.97 84.75
CA GLY A 8 21.57 -0.30 85.39
C GLY A 8 21.79 -1.56 84.54
N GLU A 9 21.99 -1.41 83.22
CA GLU A 9 22.31 -2.52 82.33
C GLU A 9 23.82 -2.83 82.37
N ARG A 10 24.18 -4.11 82.26
CA ARG A 10 25.59 -4.53 82.18
C ARG A 10 26.09 -4.41 80.75
N MET A 11 27.14 -3.61 80.54
CA MET A 11 27.85 -3.56 79.28
C MET A 11 28.59 -4.90 79.09
N GLY A 12 28.19 -5.65 78.06
CA GLY A 12 28.67 -7.01 77.80
C GLY A 12 29.24 -7.19 76.40
N THR A 13 29.44 -8.46 76.03
CA THR A 13 29.97 -8.85 74.72
C THR A 13 28.93 -9.71 74.00
N ILE A 14 28.58 -9.34 72.77
CA ILE A 14 27.52 -9.99 71.99
C ILE A 14 28.16 -10.91 70.94
N LYS A 15 27.78 -12.19 70.97
CA LYS A 15 28.25 -13.22 70.04
C LYS A 15 27.27 -13.38 68.88
N PHE A 16 27.80 -13.43 67.66
CA PHE A 16 27.05 -13.76 66.46
C PHE A 16 27.38 -15.19 66.00
N THR A 17 26.37 -16.05 65.86
CA THR A 17 26.51 -17.36 65.22
C THR A 17 25.75 -17.39 63.90
N GLN A 18 26.18 -18.19 62.94
CA GLN A 18 25.45 -18.47 61.70
C GLN A 18 25.21 -19.97 61.58
N PHE A 19 24.00 -20.36 61.21
CA PHE A 19 23.65 -21.76 60.98
C PHE A 19 24.14 -22.19 59.58
N GLN A 20 25.13 -23.08 59.52
CA GLN A 20 25.78 -23.58 58.31
C GLN A 20 25.85 -25.11 58.37
N GLU A 21 25.48 -25.83 57.31
CA GLU A 21 25.66 -27.30 57.20
C GLU A 21 25.17 -28.07 58.45
N GLN A 22 24.00 -27.69 58.96
CA GLN A 22 23.35 -28.23 60.18
C GLN A 22 24.05 -27.93 61.52
N LYS A 23 25.00 -26.98 61.57
CA LYS A 23 25.72 -26.57 62.80
C LYS A 23 25.73 -25.05 62.98
N GLU A 24 25.89 -24.60 64.21
CA GLU A 24 26.17 -23.19 64.50
C GLU A 24 27.67 -22.91 64.45
N VAL A 25 28.06 -21.88 63.69
CA VAL A 25 29.44 -21.39 63.56
C VAL A 25 29.50 -19.96 64.10
N LYS A 26 30.44 -19.64 65.01
CA LYS A 26 30.66 -18.23 65.43
C LYS A 26 31.23 -17.44 64.25
N VAL A 27 30.55 -16.37 63.85
CA VAL A 27 30.94 -15.52 62.70
C VAL A 27 31.42 -14.13 63.10
N GLY A 28 31.15 -13.70 64.33
CA GLY A 28 31.58 -12.40 64.82
C GLY A 28 31.28 -12.18 66.30
N GLU A 29 31.74 -11.03 66.78
CA GLU A 29 31.61 -10.60 68.16
C GLU A 29 31.59 -9.07 68.24
N TYR A 30 30.75 -8.50 69.10
CA TYR A 30 30.66 -7.06 69.34
C TYR A 30 30.89 -6.75 70.82
N ASN A 31 31.88 -5.92 71.13
CA ASN A 31 32.06 -5.41 72.48
C ASN A 31 31.30 -4.09 72.64
N ALA A 32 30.32 -4.07 73.53
CA ALA A 32 29.52 -2.87 73.81
C ALA A 32 30.28 -1.82 74.64
N VAL A 33 31.40 -2.18 75.27
CA VAL A 33 32.28 -1.23 75.99
C VAL A 33 33.15 -0.43 75.02
N ASP A 34 33.74 -1.10 74.01
CA ASP A 34 34.63 -0.48 73.01
C ASP A 34 33.89 0.11 71.79
N ASP A 35 32.57 -0.09 71.69
CA ASP A 35 31.74 0.11 70.48
C ASP A 35 32.37 -0.52 69.22
N LYS A 36 32.79 -1.80 69.35
CA LYS A 36 33.64 -2.47 68.36
C LYS A 36 33.07 -3.81 67.90
N LEU A 37 32.68 -3.86 66.62
CA LEU A 37 32.32 -5.08 65.92
C LEU A 37 33.57 -5.73 65.30
N VAL A 38 33.79 -7.02 65.60
CA VAL A 38 34.83 -7.86 65.02
C VAL A 38 34.16 -9.01 64.26
N ILE A 39 34.24 -8.97 62.93
CA ILE A 39 33.81 -10.07 62.06
C ILE A 39 34.99 -11.01 61.82
N ILE A 40 34.74 -12.32 61.89
CA ILE A 40 35.74 -13.34 61.60
C ILE A 40 35.73 -13.55 60.08
N ASN A 41 36.74 -13.02 59.39
CA ASN A 41 36.86 -13.15 57.93
C ASN A 41 36.79 -14.63 57.48
N ASN A 42 36.19 -14.86 56.32
CA ASN A 42 35.91 -16.17 55.71
C ASN A 42 35.01 -17.13 56.53
N SER A 43 34.53 -16.75 57.73
CA SER A 43 33.58 -17.56 58.48
C SER A 43 32.14 -17.44 57.98
N ILE A 44 31.70 -16.24 57.59
CA ILE A 44 30.34 -15.97 57.14
C ILE A 44 30.12 -16.47 55.70
N ARG A 45 28.97 -17.10 55.45
CA ARG A 45 28.58 -17.61 54.13
C ARG A 45 27.23 -17.05 53.69
N PHE A 46 27.07 -16.90 52.38
CA PHE A 46 25.82 -16.51 51.74
C PHE A 46 25.45 -17.55 50.66
N GLN A 47 24.20 -17.50 50.18
CA GLN A 47 23.73 -18.41 49.13
C GLN A 47 24.24 -18.03 47.73
N GLY A 48 24.70 -16.78 47.55
CA GLY A 48 25.38 -16.27 46.37
C GLY A 48 26.73 -15.65 46.73
N LEU A 49 27.38 -15.00 45.74
CA LEU A 49 28.70 -14.37 45.90
C LEU A 49 28.66 -13.06 46.72
N GLU A 50 27.53 -12.35 46.71
CA GLU A 50 27.32 -11.10 47.46
C GLU A 50 26.31 -11.32 48.61
N PRO A 51 26.34 -10.49 49.67
CA PRO A 51 25.25 -10.41 50.63
C PRO A 51 23.92 -10.04 49.93
N PRO A 52 22.79 -10.67 50.30
CA PRO A 52 21.49 -10.34 49.72
C PRO A 52 21.06 -8.91 50.06
N LYS A 53 20.39 -8.25 49.12
CA LYS A 53 19.94 -6.85 49.24
C LYS A 53 18.54 -6.77 49.86
N ASP A 54 18.22 -5.64 50.49
CA ASP A 54 16.95 -5.38 51.17
C ASP A 54 15.75 -5.35 50.21
N LYS A 55 16.00 -4.97 48.95
CA LYS A 55 15.03 -4.84 47.88
C LYS A 55 15.67 -5.12 46.52
N THR A 56 14.85 -5.56 45.57
CA THR A 56 15.21 -5.63 44.16
C THR A 56 15.54 -4.24 43.62
N ILE A 57 16.64 -4.11 42.87
CA ILE A 57 16.99 -2.86 42.20
C ILE A 57 16.10 -2.70 40.97
N ILE A 58 15.38 -1.58 40.85
CA ILE A 58 14.57 -1.27 39.67
C ILE A 58 15.43 -0.44 38.71
N GLN A 59 15.64 -0.94 37.50
CA GLN A 59 16.38 -0.26 36.44
C GLN A 59 15.40 0.12 35.33
N GLU A 60 15.29 1.43 35.02
CA GLU A 60 14.44 1.89 33.91
C GLU A 60 15.22 1.79 32.58
N GLU A 61 14.68 1.10 31.57
CA GLU A 61 15.32 0.94 30.25
C GLU A 61 14.42 1.46 29.12
N LEU A 62 14.98 2.26 28.22
CA LEU A 62 14.29 2.82 27.06
C LEU A 62 14.07 1.76 25.96
N ARG A 63 12.82 1.58 25.53
CA ARG A 63 12.43 0.75 24.37
C ARG A 63 12.83 1.41 23.03
N LYS A 64 14.14 1.40 22.78
CA LYS A 64 14.82 1.91 21.57
C LYS A 64 14.46 1.18 20.27
N ILE A 65 14.66 1.86 19.13
CA ILE A 65 14.54 1.27 17.80
C ILE A 65 15.77 0.39 17.52
N SER A 66 15.55 -0.77 16.89
CA SER A 66 16.62 -1.71 16.58
C SER A 66 17.53 -1.18 15.46
N LEU A 67 18.83 -1.05 15.77
CA LEU A 67 19.85 -0.50 14.85
C LEU A 67 19.87 -1.18 13.46
N PRO A 68 19.73 -2.52 13.32
CA PRO A 68 19.67 -3.15 12.00
C PRO A 68 18.47 -2.71 11.17
N LEU A 69 17.28 -2.60 11.79
CA LEU A 69 16.05 -2.16 11.14
C LEU A 69 16.17 -0.72 10.63
N TYR A 70 16.66 0.18 11.48
CA TYR A 70 16.92 1.58 11.09
C TYR A 70 17.94 1.68 9.95
N SER A 71 19.02 0.87 9.99
CA SER A 71 20.05 0.85 8.95
C SER A 71 19.50 0.38 7.59
N ILE A 72 18.70 -0.71 7.58
CA ILE A 72 18.11 -1.27 6.36
C ILE A 72 17.11 -0.27 5.73
N LEU A 73 16.20 0.29 6.53
CA LEU A 73 15.20 1.26 6.05
C LEU A 73 15.85 2.58 5.60
N SER A 74 16.93 3.01 6.26
CA SER A 74 17.74 4.15 5.82
C SER A 74 18.40 3.90 4.47
N ALA A 75 19.00 2.73 4.24
CA ALA A 75 19.62 2.37 2.96
C ALA A 75 18.60 2.35 1.79
N LEU A 76 17.41 1.79 2.02
CA LEU A 76 16.31 1.82 1.05
C LEU A 76 15.82 3.26 0.77
N THR A 77 15.78 4.10 1.80
CA THR A 77 15.41 5.53 1.67
C THR A 77 16.45 6.32 0.88
N ILE A 78 17.75 6.05 1.07
CA ILE A 78 18.84 6.65 0.28
C ILE A 78 18.71 6.25 -1.20
N LEU A 79 18.41 4.98 -1.50
CA LEU A 79 18.18 4.52 -2.88
C LEU A 79 16.98 5.24 -3.52
N GLY A 80 15.89 5.42 -2.77
CA GLY A 80 14.72 6.21 -3.19
C GLY A 80 15.04 7.68 -3.47
N MET A 81 15.89 8.30 -2.64
CA MET A 81 16.37 9.68 -2.82
C MET A 81 17.27 9.85 -4.05
N ILE A 82 18.16 8.88 -4.32
CA ILE A 82 19.00 8.87 -5.53
C ILE A 82 18.12 8.73 -6.78
N MET A 83 17.13 7.83 -6.75
CA MET A 83 16.17 7.64 -7.85
C MET A 83 15.34 8.91 -8.10
N ALA A 84 14.83 9.54 -7.04
CA ALA A 84 14.10 10.81 -7.13
C ALA A 84 14.96 11.92 -7.74
N SER A 85 16.22 12.04 -7.29
CA SER A 85 17.19 13.01 -7.80
C SER A 85 17.49 12.80 -9.29
N ALA A 86 17.62 11.54 -9.73
CA ALA A 86 17.81 11.19 -11.14
C ALA A 86 16.59 11.57 -12.01
N PHE A 87 15.37 11.32 -11.53
CA PHE A 87 14.15 11.75 -12.23
C PHE A 87 14.02 13.28 -12.29
N LEU A 88 14.42 14.00 -11.22
CA LEU A 88 14.41 15.47 -11.20
C LEU A 88 15.38 16.05 -12.22
N PHE A 89 16.62 15.55 -12.24
CA PHE A 89 17.64 15.93 -13.23
C PHE A 89 17.16 15.64 -14.67
N PHE A 90 16.58 14.47 -14.91
CA PHE A 90 16.02 14.10 -16.21
C PHE A 90 14.87 15.03 -16.65
N ASN A 91 13.93 15.35 -15.76
CA ASN A 91 12.79 16.22 -16.05
C ASN A 91 13.22 17.68 -16.30
N ILE A 92 14.21 18.18 -15.54
CA ILE A 92 14.79 19.52 -15.73
C ILE A 92 15.58 19.58 -17.05
N LYS A 93 16.50 18.64 -17.30
CA LYS A 93 17.34 18.62 -18.52
C LYS A 93 16.50 18.55 -19.79
N ASN A 94 15.45 17.73 -19.80
CA ASN A 94 14.59 17.54 -20.96
C ASN A 94 13.32 18.42 -20.97
N ARG A 95 13.22 19.45 -20.11
CA ARG A 95 12.01 20.30 -19.93
C ARG A 95 11.48 20.95 -21.22
N ASN A 96 12.34 21.14 -22.21
CA ASN A 96 12.01 21.76 -23.50
C ASN A 96 11.35 20.79 -24.50
N GLN A 97 11.45 19.47 -24.28
CA GLN A 97 10.88 18.45 -25.17
C GLN A 97 9.34 18.48 -25.17
N LYS A 98 8.71 18.29 -26.35
CA LYS A 98 7.25 18.42 -26.51
C LYS A 98 6.47 17.51 -25.54
N LEU A 99 6.94 16.27 -25.34
CA LEU A 99 6.37 15.28 -24.42
C LEU A 99 6.34 15.78 -22.97
N ILE A 100 7.47 16.27 -22.45
CA ILE A 100 7.60 16.73 -21.06
C ILE A 100 6.88 18.08 -20.86
N LYS A 101 6.95 18.97 -21.85
CA LYS A 101 6.28 20.28 -21.82
C LYS A 101 4.75 20.16 -21.74
N MET A 102 4.14 19.17 -22.41
CA MET A 102 2.70 18.88 -22.27
C MET A 102 2.33 18.34 -20.88
N SER A 103 3.24 17.59 -20.24
CA SER A 103 3.05 16.96 -18.92
C SER A 103 3.07 17.94 -17.73
N SER A 104 3.08 19.27 -17.96
CA SER A 104 3.18 20.31 -16.92
C SER A 104 4.45 20.14 -16.05
N PRO A 105 5.65 20.44 -16.57
CA PRO A 105 6.92 20.03 -15.96
C PRO A 105 7.15 20.61 -14.55
N TYR A 106 6.59 21.78 -14.23
CA TYR A 106 6.63 22.34 -12.87
C TYR A 106 5.87 21.49 -11.84
N MET A 107 4.71 20.94 -12.22
CA MET A 107 3.95 20.04 -11.34
C MET A 107 4.70 18.71 -11.15
N ASN A 108 5.33 18.19 -12.20
CA ASN A 108 6.21 17.01 -12.10
C ASN A 108 7.37 17.27 -11.12
N ASN A 109 8.00 18.46 -11.14
CA ASN A 109 9.04 18.82 -10.17
C ASN A 109 8.50 18.86 -8.72
N LEU A 110 7.30 19.41 -8.50
CA LEU A 110 6.68 19.44 -7.17
C LEU A 110 6.36 18.03 -6.64
N ILE A 111 5.92 17.11 -7.50
CA ILE A 111 5.72 15.70 -7.12
C ILE A 111 7.02 15.08 -6.61
N ILE A 112 8.15 15.33 -7.29
CA ILE A 112 9.45 14.82 -6.86
C ILE A 112 9.94 15.51 -5.57
N LEU A 113 9.81 16.84 -5.46
CA LEU A 113 10.19 17.60 -4.27
C LEU A 113 9.40 17.14 -3.03
N GLY A 114 8.09 16.94 -3.16
CA GLY A 114 7.25 16.37 -2.11
C GLY A 114 7.67 14.95 -1.73
N GLY A 115 7.98 14.10 -2.71
CA GLY A 115 8.52 12.75 -2.47
C GLY A 115 9.86 12.75 -1.74
N MET A 116 10.77 13.67 -2.07
CA MET A 116 12.06 13.81 -1.37
C MET A 116 11.89 14.31 0.07
N LEU A 117 10.93 15.19 0.33
CA LEU A 117 10.56 15.59 1.70
C LEU A 117 9.94 14.42 2.48
N SER A 118 9.07 13.62 1.86
CA SER A 118 8.53 12.42 2.47
C SER A 118 9.62 11.40 2.84
N TYR A 119 10.59 11.15 1.95
CA TYR A 119 11.77 10.34 2.28
C TYR A 119 12.60 10.95 3.42
N ALA A 120 12.82 12.27 3.42
CA ALA A 120 13.56 12.95 4.48
C ALA A 120 12.91 12.76 5.87
N SER A 121 11.57 12.65 5.94
CA SER A 121 10.87 12.39 7.20
C SER A 121 11.22 11.04 7.83
N ILE A 122 11.57 10.00 7.04
CA ILE A 122 11.87 8.65 7.53
C ILE A 122 13.10 8.65 8.45
N PHE A 123 14.15 9.40 8.08
CA PHE A 123 15.32 9.55 8.95
C PHE A 123 14.94 10.20 10.29
N LEU A 124 14.05 11.20 10.28
CA LEU A 124 13.58 11.87 11.50
C LEU A 124 12.67 10.99 12.37
N PHE A 125 11.94 10.03 11.79
CA PHE A 125 11.16 9.05 12.55
C PHE A 125 12.01 7.95 13.19
N GLY A 126 13.24 7.71 12.70
CA GLY A 126 14.17 6.73 13.26
C GLY A 126 15.12 7.26 14.33
N LEU A 127 15.11 8.58 14.59
CA LEU A 127 15.87 9.20 15.68
C LEU A 127 15.09 9.11 16.99
N ASP A 128 15.46 8.17 17.86
CA ASP A 128 14.94 8.05 19.23
C ASP A 128 15.81 8.79 20.27
N GLY A 129 15.35 8.84 21.53
CA GLY A 129 16.07 9.47 22.64
C GLY A 129 17.39 8.81 23.04
N SER A 130 17.77 7.66 22.46
CA SER A 130 19.11 7.10 22.65
C SER A 130 20.18 7.80 21.81
N PHE A 131 19.77 8.42 20.68
CA PHE A 131 20.65 9.22 19.82
C PHE A 131 20.61 10.73 20.14
N VAL A 132 19.56 11.20 20.82
CA VAL A 132 19.19 12.62 20.82
C VAL A 132 18.83 13.11 22.23
N SER A 133 19.42 14.23 22.65
CA SER A 133 19.10 14.88 23.94
C SER A 133 17.63 15.29 24.02
N GLU A 134 17.03 15.18 25.21
CA GLU A 134 15.60 15.38 25.50
C GLU A 134 15.00 16.65 24.88
N LYS A 135 15.72 17.79 24.96
CA LYS A 135 15.27 19.07 24.39
C LYS A 135 15.20 19.05 22.86
N THR A 136 16.11 18.32 22.22
CA THR A 136 16.14 18.14 20.77
C THR A 136 15.10 17.10 20.33
N PHE A 137 14.75 16.14 21.18
CA PHE A 137 13.63 15.22 20.91
C PHE A 137 12.30 15.98 20.76
N GLU A 138 11.99 16.96 21.62
CA GLU A 138 10.79 17.81 21.46
C GLU A 138 10.75 18.59 20.14
N THR A 139 11.91 19.08 19.66
CA THR A 139 11.96 19.74 18.35
C THR A 139 11.82 18.73 17.20
N LEU A 140 12.36 17.51 17.32
CA LEU A 140 12.13 16.44 16.34
C LEU A 140 10.66 15.98 16.29
N CYS A 141 9.96 15.89 17.43
CA CYS A 141 8.51 15.64 17.52
C CYS A 141 7.70 16.61 16.62
N THR A 142 8.13 17.87 16.59
CA THR A 142 7.53 18.92 15.76
C THR A 142 7.97 18.79 14.29
N VAL A 143 9.28 18.76 14.02
CA VAL A 143 9.84 18.82 12.65
C VAL A 143 9.46 17.59 11.82
N ARG A 144 9.40 16.38 12.39
CA ARG A 144 8.98 15.16 11.68
C ARG A 144 7.56 15.29 11.12
N THR A 145 6.65 15.86 11.91
CA THR A 145 5.23 16.06 11.59
C THR A 145 5.07 17.13 10.51
N TRP A 146 5.84 18.22 10.61
CA TRP A 146 5.84 19.29 9.61
C TRP A 146 6.39 18.82 8.26
N ILE A 147 7.55 18.15 8.22
CA ILE A 147 8.17 17.70 6.96
C ILE A 147 7.30 16.65 6.25
N LEU A 148 6.71 15.70 6.99
CA LEU A 148 5.78 14.72 6.40
C LEU A 148 4.53 15.41 5.80
N THR A 149 3.90 16.33 6.54
CA THR A 149 2.71 17.04 6.07
C THR A 149 3.00 17.93 4.87
N VAL A 150 4.12 18.67 4.87
CA VAL A 150 4.53 19.51 3.73
C VAL A 150 4.90 18.65 2.51
N GLY A 151 5.61 17.54 2.70
CA GLY A 151 5.99 16.60 1.64
C GLY A 151 4.77 15.95 0.97
N TYR A 152 3.87 15.38 1.78
CA TYR A 152 2.59 14.83 1.33
C TYR A 152 1.78 15.87 0.55
N THR A 153 1.61 17.07 1.10
CA THR A 153 0.75 18.11 0.50
C THR A 153 1.31 18.65 -0.80
N THR A 154 2.63 18.81 -0.88
CA THR A 154 3.32 19.24 -2.10
C THR A 154 3.17 18.20 -3.21
N ALA A 155 3.32 16.90 -2.89
CA ALA A 155 3.18 15.82 -3.87
C ALA A 155 1.72 15.59 -4.28
N PHE A 156 0.81 15.43 -3.32
CA PHE A 156 -0.61 15.17 -3.57
C PHE A 156 -1.29 16.38 -4.21
N GLY A 157 -1.04 17.60 -3.72
CA GLY A 157 -1.58 18.82 -4.30
C GLY A 157 -1.13 19.03 -5.75
N ALA A 158 0.12 18.69 -6.09
CA ALA A 158 0.61 18.76 -7.47
C ALA A 158 -0.04 17.69 -8.37
N MET A 159 -0.27 16.46 -7.89
CA MET A 159 -1.06 15.45 -8.62
C MET A 159 -2.51 15.93 -8.83
N PHE A 160 -3.16 16.41 -7.77
CA PHE A 160 -4.51 17.00 -7.80
C PHE A 160 -4.61 18.13 -8.83
N ALA A 161 -3.68 19.09 -8.82
CA ALA A 161 -3.69 20.24 -9.73
C ALA A 161 -3.54 19.83 -11.22
N LYS A 162 -2.80 18.73 -11.49
CA LYS A 162 -2.74 18.14 -12.84
C LYS A 162 -4.08 17.49 -13.23
N THR A 163 -4.67 16.68 -12.38
CA THR A 163 -5.97 16.02 -12.65
C THR A 163 -7.10 17.05 -12.81
N TRP A 164 -7.11 18.09 -11.97
CA TRP A 164 -8.01 19.24 -12.09
C TRP A 164 -7.85 19.98 -13.41
N ARG A 165 -6.61 20.22 -13.88
CA ARG A 165 -6.35 20.82 -15.21
C ARG A 165 -6.96 19.98 -16.33
N VAL A 166 -6.87 18.65 -16.26
CA VAL A 166 -7.46 17.73 -17.24
C VAL A 166 -8.99 17.86 -17.23
N HIS A 167 -9.64 17.66 -16.08
CA HIS A 167 -11.09 17.82 -15.93
C HIS A 167 -11.59 19.21 -16.39
N ALA A 168 -10.89 20.28 -16.02
CA ALA A 168 -11.22 21.65 -16.39
C ALA A 168 -11.11 21.92 -17.91
N ILE A 169 -10.21 21.23 -18.63
CA ILE A 169 -10.13 21.34 -20.10
C ILE A 169 -11.33 20.66 -20.76
N PHE A 170 -11.73 19.48 -20.29
CA PHE A 170 -12.83 18.72 -20.88
C PHE A 170 -14.22 19.29 -20.57
N LYS A 171 -14.45 19.76 -19.34
CA LYS A 171 -15.75 20.34 -18.97
C LYS A 171 -16.03 21.71 -19.63
N ASN A 172 -14.98 22.43 -20.04
CA ASN A 172 -15.09 23.78 -20.61
C ASN A 172 -14.98 23.85 -22.14
N VAL A 173 -15.16 22.75 -22.88
CA VAL A 173 -15.06 22.73 -24.36
C VAL A 173 -16.01 23.74 -25.04
N LYS A 174 -17.16 24.06 -24.42
CA LYS A 174 -18.12 25.08 -24.89
C LYS A 174 -17.65 26.54 -24.71
N MET A 175 -16.56 26.81 -23.98
CA MET A 175 -16.04 28.15 -23.71
C MET A 175 -14.66 28.38 -24.36
N LYS A 176 -14.57 29.42 -25.21
CA LYS A 176 -13.39 29.80 -26.03
C LYS A 176 -12.04 29.40 -25.41
N LYS A 177 -11.36 28.40 -26.02
CA LYS A 177 -10.08 27.76 -25.62
C LYS A 177 -9.13 28.64 -24.78
N LYS A 178 -9.36 28.68 -23.46
CA LYS A 178 -8.60 29.54 -22.53
C LYS A 178 -7.35 28.81 -22.07
N ILE A 179 -6.17 29.29 -22.46
CA ILE A 179 -4.88 28.70 -22.05
C ILE A 179 -4.72 28.83 -20.53
N ILE A 180 -4.83 27.72 -19.81
CA ILE A 180 -4.57 27.66 -18.37
C ILE A 180 -3.07 27.79 -18.15
N LYS A 181 -2.63 28.92 -17.57
CA LYS A 181 -1.23 29.17 -17.20
C LYS A 181 -0.85 28.30 -15.99
N ASP A 182 0.34 27.70 -16.02
CA ASP A 182 0.87 26.88 -14.92
C ASP A 182 0.96 27.62 -13.57
N GLN A 183 1.09 28.96 -13.59
CA GLN A 183 0.99 29.81 -12.40
C GLN A 183 -0.33 29.60 -11.62
N LYS A 184 -1.44 29.31 -12.30
CA LYS A 184 -2.73 29.03 -11.62
C LYS A 184 -2.74 27.68 -10.93
N LEU A 185 -2.08 26.66 -11.52
CA LEU A 185 -1.91 25.37 -10.86
C LEU A 185 -1.01 25.51 -9.63
N LEU A 186 0.09 26.25 -9.74
CA LEU A 186 0.98 26.55 -8.62
C LEU A 186 0.23 27.28 -7.48
N GLY A 187 -0.67 28.21 -7.81
CA GLY A 187 -1.53 28.86 -6.83
C GLY A 187 -2.50 27.92 -6.11
N ILE A 188 -3.01 26.87 -6.78
CA ILE A 188 -3.85 25.84 -6.14
C ILE A 188 -3.01 25.03 -5.13
N VAL A 189 -1.81 24.57 -5.51
CA VAL A 189 -0.91 23.82 -4.61
C VAL A 189 -0.46 24.70 -3.43
N GLY A 190 -0.11 25.96 -3.69
CA GLY A 190 0.27 26.92 -2.66
C GLY A 190 -0.88 27.24 -1.70
N GLY A 191 -2.13 27.31 -2.17
CA GLY A 191 -3.31 27.48 -1.32
C GLY A 191 -3.56 26.28 -0.41
N MET A 192 -3.42 25.05 -0.92
CA MET A 192 -3.50 23.84 -0.10
C MET A 192 -2.40 23.81 0.97
N LEU A 193 -1.15 24.10 0.57
CA LEU A 193 -0.01 24.16 1.48
C LEU A 193 -0.16 25.25 2.55
N LEU A 194 -0.74 26.41 2.20
CA LEU A 194 -1.01 27.48 3.16
C LEU A 194 -2.02 27.05 4.24
N ILE A 195 -3.08 26.33 3.86
CA ILE A 195 -4.06 25.78 4.82
C ILE A 195 -3.36 24.81 5.79
N ASP A 196 -2.51 23.93 5.29
CA ASP A 196 -1.72 23.02 6.14
C ASP A 196 -0.76 23.75 7.08
N LEU A 197 -0.05 24.78 6.60
CA LEU A 197 0.82 25.60 7.43
C LEU A 197 0.01 26.34 8.50
N CYS A 198 -1.17 26.87 8.18
CA CYS A 198 -2.06 27.47 9.17
C CYS A 198 -2.51 26.45 10.24
N ILE A 199 -2.90 25.23 9.86
CA ILE A 199 -3.29 24.17 10.81
C ILE A 199 -2.11 23.79 11.72
N LEU A 200 -0.92 23.57 11.16
CA LEU A 200 0.28 23.22 11.92
C LEU A 200 0.77 24.35 12.85
N ILE A 201 0.68 25.61 12.41
CA ILE A 201 1.01 26.78 13.26
C ILE A 201 0.00 26.91 14.40
N CYS A 202 -1.30 26.79 14.12
CA CYS A 202 -2.32 26.83 15.17
C CYS A 202 -2.14 25.70 16.19
N TRP A 203 -1.85 24.47 15.74
CA TRP A 203 -1.54 23.35 16.62
C TRP A 203 -0.33 23.67 17.50
N GLN A 204 0.80 24.08 16.92
CA GLN A 204 2.04 24.34 17.65
C GLN A 204 1.95 25.54 18.61
N VAL A 205 1.09 26.53 18.33
CA VAL A 205 0.89 27.71 19.20
C VAL A 205 -0.09 27.44 20.33
N VAL A 206 -1.13 26.62 20.11
CA VAL A 206 -2.20 26.39 21.10
C VAL A 206 -1.93 25.19 22.01
N ASP A 207 -1.38 24.09 21.47
CA ASP A 207 -1.20 22.83 22.19
C ASP A 207 0.06 22.12 21.63
N PRO A 208 1.28 22.63 21.90
CA PRO A 208 2.52 22.12 21.31
C PRO A 208 2.83 20.67 21.74
N LEU A 209 3.39 19.87 20.82
CA LEU A 209 3.85 18.52 21.14
C LEU A 209 5.02 18.57 22.15
N ARG A 210 4.92 17.74 23.19
CA ARG A 210 5.91 17.57 24.26
C ARG A 210 6.37 16.12 24.35
N ARG A 211 7.52 15.89 24.98
CA ARG A 211 7.98 14.54 25.34
C ARG A 211 7.22 14.05 26.56
N THR A 212 6.47 12.96 26.39
CA THR A 212 5.86 12.19 27.47
C THR A 212 6.57 10.85 27.60
N VAL A 213 6.61 10.29 28.82
CA VAL A 213 7.28 9.02 29.10
C VAL A 213 6.27 8.04 29.70
N GLU A 214 5.87 7.05 28.92
CA GLU A 214 5.00 5.98 29.36
C GLU A 214 5.83 4.86 30.00
N LYS A 215 5.36 4.31 31.14
CA LYS A 215 6.10 3.31 31.93
C LYS A 215 5.31 2.00 31.94
N TYR A 216 5.89 0.96 31.35
CA TYR A 216 5.27 -0.36 31.26
C TYR A 216 5.49 -1.19 32.55
N ASN A 217 4.78 -2.32 32.61
CA ASN A 217 4.91 -3.31 33.69
C ASN A 217 6.36 -3.80 33.83
N MET A 218 6.71 -4.17 35.06
CA MET A 218 8.06 -4.62 35.40
C MET A 218 8.35 -6.01 34.83
N GLU A 219 9.46 -6.12 34.11
CA GLU A 219 9.98 -7.33 33.48
C GLU A 219 11.18 -7.85 34.30
N PRO A 220 11.40 -9.18 34.42
CA PRO A 220 12.57 -9.74 35.08
C PRO A 220 13.82 -9.58 34.19
N ASP A 221 15.00 -9.38 34.80
CA ASP A 221 16.27 -9.34 34.07
C ASP A 221 16.52 -10.64 33.26
N PRO A 222 16.70 -10.58 31.93
CA PRO A 222 16.97 -11.76 31.11
C PRO A 222 18.26 -12.52 31.49
N ALA A 223 19.22 -11.86 32.15
CA ALA A 223 20.43 -12.48 32.68
C ALA A 223 20.25 -13.10 34.10
N GLY A 224 19.04 -13.05 34.67
CA GLY A 224 18.68 -13.73 35.91
C GLY A 224 19.24 -13.12 37.20
N ARG A 225 19.66 -11.85 37.18
CA ARG A 225 20.14 -11.10 38.36
C ARG A 225 18.97 -10.60 39.21
N ASP A 226 19.23 -10.19 40.45
CA ASP A 226 18.26 -9.56 41.37
C ASP A 226 17.94 -8.09 40.98
N ILE A 227 17.66 -7.87 39.70
CA ILE A 227 17.32 -6.59 39.09
C ILE A 227 15.96 -6.76 38.38
N SER A 228 15.06 -5.80 38.55
CA SER A 228 13.81 -5.72 37.81
C SER A 228 13.91 -4.58 36.80
N ILE A 229 13.66 -4.89 35.53
CA ILE A 229 13.68 -3.92 34.45
C ILE A 229 12.30 -3.29 34.36
N ARG A 230 12.23 -1.96 34.29
CA ARG A 230 11.01 -1.23 33.96
C ARG A 230 11.16 -0.63 32.56
N PRO A 231 10.45 -1.16 31.54
CA PRO A 231 10.51 -0.58 30.22
C PRO A 231 9.84 0.79 30.20
N ILE A 232 10.51 1.78 29.62
CA ILE A 232 9.95 3.11 29.35
C ILE A 232 9.92 3.38 27.85
N LEU A 233 8.92 4.13 27.40
CA LEU A 233 8.77 4.54 26.00
C LEU A 233 8.48 6.04 25.93
N GLU A 234 9.10 6.70 24.95
CA GLU A 234 8.98 8.14 24.74
C GLU A 234 7.95 8.42 23.64
N HIS A 235 6.89 9.13 24.00
CA HIS A 235 5.87 9.57 23.07
C HIS A 235 5.93 11.09 22.87
N CYS A 236 5.53 11.54 21.69
CA CYS A 236 5.38 12.96 21.35
C CYS A 236 3.89 13.28 21.42
N GLU A 237 3.43 13.87 22.53
CA GLU A 237 2.01 14.07 22.80
C GLU A 237 1.69 15.48 23.29
N ASN A 238 0.42 15.82 23.26
CA ASN A 238 -0.15 17.06 23.77
C ASN A 238 -1.54 16.75 24.34
N THR A 239 -2.19 17.70 25.04
CA THR A 239 -3.38 17.37 25.84
C THR A 239 -4.57 16.92 24.99
N HIS A 240 -4.68 17.40 23.74
CA HIS A 240 -5.81 17.09 22.86
C HIS A 240 -5.39 16.36 21.56
N MET A 241 -4.38 15.48 21.62
CA MET A 241 -3.76 14.87 20.43
C MET A 241 -4.76 14.20 19.48
N THR A 242 -5.78 13.51 20.03
CA THR A 242 -6.83 12.85 19.24
C THR A 242 -7.67 13.84 18.43
N ILE A 243 -7.92 15.04 18.95
CA ILE A 243 -8.68 16.10 18.28
C ILE A 243 -7.84 16.70 17.14
N TRP A 244 -6.58 17.05 17.41
CA TRP A 244 -5.68 17.61 16.40
C TRP A 244 -5.38 16.63 15.25
N LEU A 245 -5.07 15.37 15.57
CA LEU A 245 -4.92 14.31 14.56
C LEU A 245 -6.23 14.07 13.80
N GLY A 246 -7.38 14.10 14.48
CA GLY A 246 -8.70 13.99 13.86
C GLY A 246 -8.97 15.08 12.82
N ILE A 247 -8.68 16.35 13.15
CA ILE A 247 -8.82 17.49 12.24
C ILE A 247 -7.91 17.33 11.01
N VAL A 248 -6.63 16.99 11.23
CA VAL A 248 -5.66 16.79 10.15
C VAL A 248 -6.08 15.62 9.26
N TYR A 249 -6.41 14.45 9.81
CA TYR A 249 -6.83 13.29 9.02
C TYR A 249 -8.17 13.49 8.32
N ALA A 250 -9.13 14.21 8.90
CA ALA A 250 -10.38 14.56 8.23
C ALA A 250 -10.12 15.45 7.00
N TYR A 251 -9.31 16.51 7.15
CA TYR A 251 -8.92 17.38 6.04
C TYR A 251 -8.16 16.62 4.94
N LYS A 252 -7.19 15.77 5.32
CA LYS A 252 -6.42 14.94 4.38
C LYS A 252 -7.30 13.89 3.67
N GLY A 253 -8.26 13.30 4.38
CA GLY A 253 -9.24 12.36 3.85
C GLY A 253 -10.18 13.01 2.84
N LEU A 254 -10.72 14.20 3.14
CA LEU A 254 -11.56 14.96 2.22
C LEU A 254 -10.80 15.36 0.94
N LEU A 255 -9.54 15.80 1.06
CA LEU A 255 -8.66 16.04 -0.09
C LEU A 255 -8.42 14.77 -0.90
N MET A 256 -8.17 13.63 -0.24
CA MET A 256 -7.96 12.34 -0.91
C MET A 256 -9.20 11.90 -1.70
N LEU A 257 -10.38 11.94 -1.06
CA LEU A 257 -11.67 11.61 -1.69
C LEU A 257 -11.94 12.49 -2.92
N PHE A 258 -11.69 13.81 -2.83
CA PHE A 258 -11.88 14.71 -3.97
C PHE A 258 -10.84 14.48 -5.08
N GLY A 259 -9.60 14.12 -4.74
CA GLY A 259 -8.59 13.68 -5.71
C GLY A 259 -8.99 12.40 -6.44
N CYS A 260 -9.49 11.39 -5.71
CA CYS A 260 -10.03 10.16 -6.27
C CYS A 260 -11.24 10.43 -7.20
N PHE A 261 -12.15 11.32 -6.80
CA PHE A 261 -13.29 11.73 -7.64
C PHE A 261 -12.83 12.35 -8.97
N LEU A 262 -11.88 13.29 -8.95
CA LEU A 262 -11.33 13.86 -10.19
C LEU A 262 -10.55 12.83 -11.03
N ALA A 263 -9.89 11.86 -10.39
CA ALA A 263 -9.21 10.74 -11.07
C ALA A 263 -10.21 9.76 -11.71
N TRP A 264 -11.42 9.63 -11.16
CA TRP A 264 -12.51 8.85 -11.76
C TRP A 264 -13.09 9.57 -12.99
N GLU A 265 -13.51 10.84 -12.83
CA GLU A 265 -14.08 11.67 -13.89
C GLU A 265 -13.17 11.78 -15.13
N THR A 266 -11.84 11.76 -14.93
CA THR A 266 -10.85 11.87 -16.02
C THR A 266 -10.40 10.52 -16.60
N ARG A 267 -10.84 9.38 -16.03
CA ARG A 267 -10.35 8.03 -16.39
C ARG A 267 -10.63 7.64 -17.84
N ASN A 268 -11.82 7.97 -18.33
CA ASN A 268 -12.29 7.54 -19.66
C ASN A 268 -11.81 8.45 -20.81
N VAL A 269 -10.97 9.46 -20.53
CA VAL A 269 -10.68 10.56 -21.47
C VAL A 269 -9.32 10.42 -22.15
N SER A 270 -9.21 9.43 -23.03
CA SER A 270 -7.98 8.96 -23.67
C SER A 270 -7.54 9.75 -24.92
N ILE A 271 -7.27 11.06 -24.80
CA ILE A 271 -6.50 11.76 -25.85
C ILE A 271 -5.03 11.27 -25.79
N PRO A 272 -4.40 10.83 -26.90
CA PRO A 272 -3.03 10.30 -26.88
C PRO A 272 -1.98 11.27 -26.29
N ALA A 273 -2.17 12.58 -26.48
CA ALA A 273 -1.31 13.63 -25.90
C ALA A 273 -1.51 13.85 -24.38
N LEU A 274 -2.46 13.16 -23.75
CA LEU A 274 -2.84 13.31 -22.33
C LEU A 274 -2.81 11.98 -21.55
N ASN A 275 -2.29 10.88 -22.11
CA ASN A 275 -2.23 9.56 -21.45
C ASN A 275 -1.45 9.57 -20.09
N ASP A 276 -0.71 10.64 -19.80
CA ASP A 276 -0.17 11.01 -18.48
C ASP A 276 -1.24 11.00 -17.37
N SER A 277 -2.50 11.36 -17.68
CA SER A 277 -3.61 11.38 -16.71
C SER A 277 -3.89 10.01 -16.09
N LYS A 278 -3.81 8.93 -16.88
CA LYS A 278 -4.10 7.56 -16.43
C LYS A 278 -3.12 7.11 -15.34
N TYR A 279 -1.83 7.38 -15.53
CA TYR A 279 -0.79 7.05 -14.55
C TYR A 279 -0.88 7.91 -13.28
N ILE A 280 -1.28 9.19 -13.41
CA ILE A 280 -1.53 10.07 -12.25
C ILE A 280 -2.74 9.56 -11.46
N GLY A 281 -3.84 9.18 -12.13
CA GLY A 281 -5.01 8.58 -11.48
C GLY A 281 -4.67 7.29 -10.74
N MET A 282 -3.93 6.37 -11.39
CA MET A 282 -3.40 5.16 -10.73
C MET A 282 -2.54 5.48 -9.50
N SER A 283 -1.71 6.52 -9.58
CA SER A 283 -0.90 6.98 -8.44
C SER A 283 -1.77 7.48 -7.29
N VAL A 284 -2.81 8.28 -7.57
CA VAL A 284 -3.76 8.78 -6.56
C VAL A 284 -4.46 7.63 -5.82
N TYR A 285 -4.94 6.60 -6.53
CA TYR A 285 -5.55 5.43 -5.87
C TYR A 285 -4.54 4.65 -5.00
N ASN A 286 -3.31 4.45 -5.48
CA ASN A 286 -2.25 3.80 -4.71
C ASN A 286 -1.90 4.56 -3.43
N VAL A 287 -1.73 5.89 -3.54
CA VAL A 287 -1.48 6.77 -2.38
C VAL A 287 -2.66 6.70 -1.40
N GLY A 288 -3.90 6.80 -1.88
CA GLY A 288 -5.11 6.74 -1.05
C GLY A 288 -5.22 5.48 -0.21
N ILE A 289 -5.12 4.31 -0.85
CA ILE A 289 -5.22 3.01 -0.16
C ILE A 289 -4.07 2.86 0.86
N MET A 290 -2.84 3.17 0.46
CA MET A 290 -1.66 3.01 1.34
C MET A 290 -1.67 3.99 2.53
N CYS A 291 -2.16 5.21 2.35
CA CYS A 291 -2.32 6.16 3.46
C CYS A 291 -3.41 5.73 4.45
N ILE A 292 -4.54 5.17 4.00
CA ILE A 292 -5.60 4.66 4.88
C ILE A 292 -5.08 3.48 5.72
N ILE A 293 -4.43 2.50 5.07
CA ILE A 293 -3.84 1.34 5.76
C ILE A 293 -2.74 1.79 6.73
N GLY A 294 -1.83 2.66 6.29
CA GLY A 294 -0.73 3.16 7.13
C GLY A 294 -1.21 3.93 8.37
N ALA A 295 -2.26 4.75 8.24
CA ALA A 295 -2.83 5.47 9.38
C ALA A 295 -3.50 4.51 10.38
N ALA A 296 -4.33 3.58 9.89
CA ALA A 296 -5.02 2.61 10.75
C ALA A 296 -4.03 1.69 11.51
N VAL A 297 -3.02 1.15 10.81
CA VAL A 297 -2.05 0.24 11.43
C VAL A 297 -1.06 0.99 12.34
N SER A 298 -0.70 2.24 12.02
CA SER A 298 0.13 3.07 12.92
C SER A 298 -0.58 3.38 14.24
N PHE A 299 -1.91 3.57 14.22
CA PHE A 299 -2.71 3.72 15.44
C PHE A 299 -2.71 2.44 16.30
N LEU A 300 -2.85 1.28 15.65
CA LEU A 300 -2.88 -0.04 16.31
C LEU A 300 -1.52 -0.55 16.84
N THR A 301 -0.40 0.05 16.43
CA THR A 301 0.96 -0.44 16.74
C THR A 301 1.78 0.48 17.65
N ARG A 302 1.13 1.48 18.26
CA ARG A 302 1.72 2.52 19.13
C ARG A 302 2.65 1.99 20.25
N ASP A 303 2.31 0.87 20.89
CA ASP A 303 3.12 0.25 21.95
C ASP A 303 4.39 -0.47 21.47
N GLN A 304 4.55 -0.62 20.15
CA GLN A 304 5.60 -1.41 19.51
C GLN A 304 6.41 -0.55 18.53
N PRO A 305 7.35 0.29 19.02
CA PRO A 305 8.04 1.30 18.20
C PRO A 305 8.77 0.71 16.99
N ASN A 306 9.36 -0.49 17.13
CA ASN A 306 9.98 -1.21 16.00
C ASN A 306 8.97 -1.56 14.89
N VAL A 307 7.77 -1.98 15.25
CA VAL A 307 6.71 -2.36 14.30
C VAL A 307 6.10 -1.12 13.67
N GLN A 308 5.77 -0.11 14.48
CA GLN A 308 5.22 1.17 14.00
C GLN A 308 6.19 1.87 13.03
N PHE A 309 7.47 1.99 13.40
CA PHE A 309 8.50 2.59 12.53
C PHE A 309 8.66 1.82 11.22
N CYS A 310 8.73 0.49 11.27
CA CYS A 310 8.84 -0.35 10.07
C CYS A 310 7.66 -0.13 9.11
N ILE A 311 6.43 -0.15 9.62
CA ILE A 311 5.22 -0.04 8.81
C ILE A 311 5.08 1.38 8.22
N VAL A 312 5.32 2.43 9.02
CA VAL A 312 5.29 3.82 8.53
C VAL A 312 6.35 4.06 7.46
N ALA A 313 7.59 3.59 7.68
CA ALA A 313 8.67 3.72 6.70
C ALA A 313 8.36 2.96 5.40
N LEU A 314 7.91 1.71 5.48
CA LEU A 314 7.55 0.90 4.30
C LEU A 314 6.40 1.52 3.51
N VAL A 315 5.35 2.03 4.19
CA VAL A 315 4.23 2.73 3.52
C VAL A 315 4.73 3.96 2.78
N ILE A 316 5.57 4.80 3.40
CA ILE A 316 6.13 6.01 2.75
C ILE A 316 7.02 5.63 1.56
N ILE A 317 7.90 4.63 1.72
CA ILE A 317 8.82 4.16 0.65
C ILE A 317 8.03 3.60 -0.53
N PHE A 318 7.09 2.68 -0.30
CA PHE A 318 6.28 2.04 -1.32
C PHE A 318 5.42 3.06 -2.08
N CYS A 319 4.71 3.92 -1.33
CA CYS A 319 3.86 4.98 -1.87
C CYS A 319 4.66 5.96 -2.74
N SER A 320 5.82 6.42 -2.27
CA SER A 320 6.68 7.37 -2.97
C SER A 320 7.34 6.75 -4.20
N THR A 321 7.89 5.54 -4.07
CA THR A 321 8.56 4.83 -5.17
C THR A 321 7.59 4.54 -6.31
N ILE A 322 6.41 3.97 -6.03
CA ILE A 322 5.44 3.64 -7.07
C ILE A 322 4.89 4.90 -7.75
N THR A 323 4.63 5.97 -7.00
CA THR A 323 4.20 7.26 -7.56
C THR A 323 5.24 7.80 -8.55
N LEU A 324 6.53 7.80 -8.17
CA LEU A 324 7.60 8.24 -9.07
C LEU A 324 7.75 7.31 -10.29
N CYS A 325 7.71 5.99 -10.09
CA CYS A 325 7.79 5.04 -11.20
C CYS A 325 6.64 5.20 -12.20
N LEU A 326 5.39 5.24 -11.75
CA LEU A 326 4.22 5.44 -12.61
C LEU A 326 4.27 6.77 -13.37
N VAL A 327 4.68 7.86 -12.70
CA VAL A 327 4.71 9.20 -13.31
C VAL A 327 5.89 9.39 -14.27
N PHE A 328 7.06 8.74 -14.06
CA PHE A 328 8.28 9.03 -14.83
C PHE A 328 8.77 7.90 -15.75
N VAL A 329 8.60 6.62 -15.40
CA VAL A 329 9.11 5.50 -16.23
C VAL A 329 8.49 5.46 -17.63
N PRO A 330 7.16 5.64 -17.84
CA PRO A 330 6.58 5.68 -19.19
C PRO A 330 7.16 6.81 -20.07
N LYS A 331 7.50 7.96 -19.47
CA LYS A 331 8.09 9.11 -20.15
C LYS A 331 9.56 8.85 -20.53
N LEU A 332 10.31 8.21 -19.63
CA LEU A 332 11.70 7.82 -19.86
C LEU A 332 11.79 6.79 -21.01
N ILE A 333 10.93 5.77 -21.01
CA ILE A 333 10.85 4.77 -22.08
C ILE A 333 10.49 5.43 -23.40
N THR A 334 9.43 6.24 -23.44
CA THR A 334 8.96 6.89 -24.68
C THR A 334 10.05 7.78 -25.30
N LEU A 335 10.78 8.54 -24.48
CA LEU A 335 11.88 9.39 -24.95
C LEU A 335 13.11 8.59 -25.42
N ARG A 336 13.37 7.41 -24.84
CA ARG A 336 14.45 6.51 -25.26
C ARG A 336 14.14 5.76 -26.55
N THR A 337 12.93 5.22 -26.70
CA THR A 337 12.55 4.39 -27.85
C THR A 337 12.24 5.22 -29.10
N ASN A 338 11.71 6.44 -28.95
CA ASN A 338 11.24 7.26 -30.08
C ASN A 338 11.67 8.74 -29.99
N PRO A 339 12.97 9.06 -30.17
CA PRO A 339 13.43 10.45 -30.27
C PRO A 339 12.74 11.23 -31.41
N ASP A 340 12.44 10.55 -32.52
CA ASP A 340 11.77 11.16 -33.67
C ASP A 340 10.26 11.32 -33.49
N ALA A 341 9.53 10.45 -32.80
CA ALA A 341 8.10 10.67 -32.58
C ALA A 341 7.84 11.90 -31.69
N ALA A 342 8.75 12.19 -30.76
CA ALA A 342 8.73 13.43 -29.98
C ALA A 342 8.94 14.69 -30.85
N THR A 343 9.56 14.54 -32.03
CA THR A 343 10.06 15.63 -32.88
C THR A 343 9.26 15.81 -34.19
N GLN A 344 8.83 14.74 -34.86
CA GLN A 344 7.98 14.75 -36.06
C GLN A 344 6.68 15.52 -35.86
N ASN A 345 6.17 15.54 -34.63
CA ASN A 345 5.01 16.31 -34.20
C ASN A 345 5.24 17.85 -34.26
N ARG A 346 6.41 18.30 -34.76
CA ARG A 346 6.73 19.67 -35.18
C ARG A 346 6.64 19.85 -36.71
N ARG A 347 6.97 18.83 -37.50
CA ARG A 347 6.97 18.84 -38.98
C ARG A 347 5.55 19.05 -39.52
N PHE A 348 4.55 18.37 -38.95
CA PHE A 348 3.13 18.53 -39.30
C PHE A 348 2.60 19.97 -39.11
N GLN A 349 3.16 20.76 -38.19
CA GLN A 349 2.78 22.17 -38.03
C GLN A 349 3.56 23.10 -38.98
N PHE A 350 4.78 22.74 -39.36
CA PHE A 350 5.59 23.55 -40.27
C PHE A 350 5.04 23.51 -41.70
N THR A 351 4.65 22.32 -42.19
CA THR A 351 4.04 22.15 -43.51
C THR A 351 2.69 22.87 -43.64
N GLN A 352 1.94 23.05 -42.56
CA GLN A 352 0.67 23.78 -42.58
C GLN A 352 0.86 25.31 -42.71
N ASN A 353 1.98 25.86 -42.24
CA ASN A 353 2.28 27.29 -42.37
C ASN A 353 2.95 27.62 -43.71
N GLN A 354 3.94 26.82 -44.18
CA GLN A 354 4.61 27.08 -45.47
C GLN A 354 3.66 27.03 -46.68
N LYS A 355 2.62 26.18 -46.63
CA LYS A 355 1.57 26.10 -47.67
C LYS A 355 0.72 27.38 -47.81
N LYS A 356 1.06 28.48 -47.12
CA LYS A 356 0.40 29.78 -47.18
C LYS A 356 1.28 30.95 -47.67
N GLU A 357 2.59 30.76 -47.86
CA GLU A 357 3.51 31.80 -48.39
C GLU A 357 4.15 31.40 -49.73
N ASP A 358 4.45 30.11 -49.95
CA ASP A 358 5.11 29.61 -51.17
C ASP A 358 4.15 29.50 -52.37
N SER A 359 3.62 30.64 -52.83
CA SER A 359 2.78 30.77 -54.04
C SER A 359 3.37 31.73 -55.07
N LYS A 360 4.65 31.52 -55.41
CA LYS A 360 5.35 31.96 -56.63
C LYS A 360 6.69 31.23 -56.76
N THR A 361 7.21 31.15 -57.99
CA THR A 361 8.57 30.67 -58.35
C THR A 361 8.80 29.14 -58.34
N SER A 362 8.42 28.53 -59.48
CA SER A 362 9.28 27.67 -60.31
C SER A 362 9.94 26.38 -59.75
N THR A 363 9.31 25.26 -60.11
CA THR A 363 9.91 24.14 -60.91
C THR A 363 10.83 23.08 -60.24
N SER A 364 10.49 21.82 -60.54
CA SER A 364 11.34 20.60 -60.53
C SER A 364 12.18 20.22 -59.30
N VAL A 365 11.62 19.37 -58.41
CA VAL A 365 12.06 17.95 -58.16
C VAL A 365 10.91 17.17 -57.47
N THR A 366 9.87 16.72 -58.21
CA THR A 366 8.63 16.23 -57.53
C THR A 366 7.92 15.00 -58.12
N SER A 367 8.52 14.24 -59.05
CA SER A 367 7.84 13.09 -59.69
C SER A 367 7.49 11.93 -58.74
N VAL A 368 8.37 11.60 -57.78
CA VAL A 368 8.20 10.40 -56.93
C VAL A 368 7.28 10.65 -55.72
N ASN A 369 7.35 11.84 -55.11
CA ASN A 369 6.55 12.17 -53.92
C ASN A 369 5.07 12.49 -54.24
N GLN A 370 4.76 12.87 -55.48
CA GLN A 370 3.39 13.29 -55.84
C GLN A 370 2.41 12.09 -55.93
N ALA A 371 2.90 10.91 -56.31
CA ALA A 371 2.11 9.68 -56.39
C ALA A 371 1.77 9.06 -55.02
N SER A 372 2.61 9.30 -54.00
CA SER A 372 2.34 8.87 -52.62
C SER A 372 1.42 9.85 -51.89
N THR A 373 1.53 11.16 -52.13
CA THR A 373 0.57 12.14 -51.59
C THR A 373 -0.82 11.99 -52.21
N SER A 374 -0.94 11.77 -53.53
CA SER A 374 -2.26 11.61 -54.17
C SER A 374 -2.99 10.35 -53.70
N ARG A 375 -2.27 9.23 -53.47
CA ARG A 375 -2.84 8.04 -52.82
C ARG A 375 -3.27 8.31 -51.38
N LEU A 376 -2.54 9.12 -50.63
CA LEU A 376 -2.91 9.47 -49.25
C LEU A 376 -4.13 10.40 -49.19
N GLU A 377 -4.22 11.38 -50.09
CA GLU A 377 -5.38 12.28 -50.22
C GLU A 377 -6.63 11.51 -50.70
N GLY A 378 -6.46 10.53 -51.60
CA GLY A 378 -7.51 9.59 -52.01
C GLY A 378 -8.00 8.71 -50.85
N LEU A 379 -7.08 8.10 -50.08
CA LEU A 379 -7.45 7.32 -48.89
C LEU A 379 -8.11 8.17 -47.80
N GLN A 380 -7.74 9.46 -47.67
CA GLN A 380 -8.40 10.38 -46.75
C GLN A 380 -9.82 10.78 -47.21
N SER A 381 -10.03 11.05 -48.50
CA SER A 381 -11.37 11.33 -49.03
C SER A 381 -12.28 10.11 -48.95
N GLU A 382 -11.73 8.90 -49.16
CA GLU A 382 -12.45 7.65 -48.93
C GLU A 382 -12.77 7.40 -47.44
N ASN A 383 -11.85 7.69 -46.52
CA ASN A 383 -12.14 7.60 -45.09
C ASN A 383 -13.25 8.59 -44.66
N HIS A 384 -13.28 9.78 -45.27
CA HIS A 384 -14.34 10.76 -45.04
C HIS A 384 -15.68 10.30 -45.63
N ARG A 385 -15.69 9.76 -46.86
CA ARG A 385 -16.85 9.15 -47.51
C ARG A 385 -17.44 8.00 -46.70
N LEU A 386 -16.60 7.11 -46.17
CA LEU A 386 -17.03 5.99 -45.32
C LEU A 386 -17.62 6.49 -43.99
N ARG A 387 -17.06 7.54 -43.40
CA ARG A 387 -17.63 8.17 -42.19
C ARG A 387 -19.00 8.79 -42.44
N MET A 388 -19.19 9.47 -43.58
CA MET A 388 -20.51 9.99 -43.98
C MET A 388 -21.53 8.84 -44.13
N LYS A 389 -21.15 7.75 -44.80
CA LYS A 389 -22.00 6.55 -44.92
C LYS A 389 -22.34 5.89 -43.59
N ILE A 390 -21.42 5.88 -42.62
CA ILE A 390 -21.71 5.36 -41.27
C ILE A 390 -22.77 6.24 -40.59
N THR A 391 -22.64 7.58 -40.65
CA THR A 391 -23.66 8.48 -40.07
C THR A 391 -25.00 8.50 -40.81
N GLU A 392 -25.00 8.11 -42.10
CA GLU A 392 -26.21 7.91 -42.91
C GLU A 392 -26.91 6.61 -42.48
N LEU A 393 -26.17 5.49 -42.42
CA LEU A 393 -26.66 4.20 -41.93
C LEU A 393 -27.12 4.24 -40.46
N ASP A 394 -26.41 4.95 -39.56
CA ASP A 394 -26.83 5.13 -38.16
C ASP A 394 -28.19 5.85 -38.10
N LYS A 395 -28.42 6.86 -38.96
CA LYS A 395 -29.70 7.58 -39.03
C LYS A 395 -30.80 6.72 -39.62
N ASP A 396 -30.54 5.96 -40.68
CA ASP A 396 -31.52 5.05 -41.29
C ASP A 396 -31.92 3.95 -40.28
N LEU A 397 -30.97 3.48 -39.47
CA LEU A 397 -31.21 2.51 -38.40
C LEU A 397 -32.03 3.13 -37.26
N GLU A 398 -31.75 4.37 -36.86
CA GLU A 398 -32.57 5.14 -35.89
C GLU A 398 -33.99 5.40 -36.40
N GLU A 399 -34.17 5.67 -37.71
CA GLU A 399 -35.47 5.84 -38.33
C GLU A 399 -36.27 4.52 -38.38
N VAL A 400 -35.60 3.40 -38.70
CA VAL A 400 -36.21 2.06 -38.65
C VAL A 400 -36.57 1.65 -37.23
N THR A 401 -35.77 1.96 -36.21
CA THR A 401 -36.15 1.68 -34.81
C THR A 401 -37.32 2.54 -34.35
N MET A 402 -37.42 3.80 -34.80
CA MET A 402 -38.62 4.62 -34.58
C MET A 402 -39.87 4.02 -35.25
N GLN A 403 -39.80 3.60 -36.52
CA GLN A 403 -40.93 2.99 -37.22
C GLN A 403 -41.39 1.67 -36.56
N LEU A 404 -40.45 0.86 -36.06
CA LEU A 404 -40.74 -0.35 -35.27
C LEU A 404 -41.39 -0.05 -33.91
N GLN A 405 -41.19 1.15 -33.37
CA GLN A 405 -41.72 1.57 -32.07
C GLN A 405 -43.06 2.33 -32.18
N ASP A 406 -43.33 2.94 -33.34
CA ASP A 406 -44.55 3.72 -33.64
C ASP A 406 -45.60 2.92 -34.44
N THR A 407 -45.52 1.58 -34.42
CA THR A 407 -46.53 0.67 -35.00
C THR A 407 -47.40 0.05 -33.88
N PRO A 408 -48.49 0.71 -33.44
CA PRO A 408 -49.49 0.06 -32.60
C PRO A 408 -50.28 -1.01 -33.38
N GLU A 409 -50.85 -1.97 -32.64
CA GLU A 409 -51.86 -2.93 -33.11
C GLU A 409 -51.48 -3.89 -34.27
N LYS A 410 -50.60 -4.86 -34.00
CA LYS A 410 -50.77 -6.23 -34.58
C LYS A 410 -50.20 -7.42 -33.80
N THR A 411 -49.63 -7.19 -32.61
CA THR A 411 -48.97 -8.22 -31.78
C THR A 411 -49.90 -9.33 -31.28
N THR A 412 -51.22 -9.16 -31.36
CA THR A 412 -52.23 -10.09 -30.82
C THR A 412 -52.77 -11.11 -31.84
N TYR A 413 -52.61 -10.88 -33.15
CA TYR A 413 -53.25 -11.72 -34.19
C TYR A 413 -52.31 -12.69 -34.94
N ILE A 414 -50.99 -12.51 -34.85
CA ILE A 414 -50.02 -13.40 -35.53
C ILE A 414 -49.67 -14.63 -34.66
N LYS A 415 -49.86 -14.55 -33.34
CA LYS A 415 -49.43 -15.58 -32.38
C LYS A 415 -50.28 -16.86 -32.38
N GLN A 416 -51.38 -16.89 -33.13
CA GLN A 416 -52.37 -17.99 -33.10
C GLN A 416 -52.41 -18.85 -34.36
N ASN A 417 -52.02 -18.31 -35.53
CA ASN A 417 -52.08 -19.07 -36.79
C ASN A 417 -50.86 -19.98 -37.02
N HIS A 418 -49.66 -19.58 -36.58
CA HIS A 418 -48.45 -20.37 -36.86
C HIS A 418 -48.37 -21.71 -36.11
N TYR A 419 -49.20 -21.91 -35.07
CA TYR A 419 -49.29 -23.18 -34.35
C TYR A 419 -50.13 -24.25 -35.07
N GLN A 420 -50.85 -23.90 -36.13
CA GLN A 420 -51.56 -24.86 -36.97
C GLN A 420 -50.59 -25.47 -37.99
N ASP A 421 -49.97 -24.64 -38.84
CA ASP A 421 -49.07 -25.07 -39.91
C ASP A 421 -47.82 -25.83 -39.41
N LEU A 422 -47.37 -25.58 -38.18
CA LEU A 422 -46.21 -26.30 -37.63
C LEU A 422 -46.53 -27.77 -37.27
N ASN A 423 -47.78 -28.09 -36.98
CA ASN A 423 -48.21 -29.47 -36.68
C ASN A 423 -48.35 -30.31 -37.96
N ASP A 424 -48.81 -29.72 -39.07
CA ASP A 424 -48.91 -30.42 -40.37
C ASP A 424 -47.55 -30.57 -41.09
N ILE A 425 -46.51 -29.84 -40.68
CA ILE A 425 -45.13 -30.07 -41.16
C ILE A 425 -44.41 -31.13 -40.30
N LEU A 426 -44.74 -31.25 -39.02
CA LEU A 426 -44.16 -32.27 -38.12
C LEU A 426 -44.77 -33.68 -38.30
N SER A 427 -45.94 -33.80 -38.91
CA SER A 427 -46.58 -35.09 -39.24
C SER A 427 -45.94 -35.80 -40.46
N ILE A 428 -45.26 -35.07 -41.35
CA ILE A 428 -44.80 -35.59 -42.65
C ILE A 428 -43.39 -36.21 -42.62
N ARG A 429 -42.58 -35.99 -41.57
CA ARG A 429 -41.17 -36.45 -41.53
C ARG A 429 -40.95 -37.87 -40.97
N ASN A 430 -42.00 -38.64 -40.73
CA ASN A 430 -41.93 -40.02 -40.19
C ASN A 430 -42.42 -41.09 -41.18
N PHE A 431 -42.15 -40.93 -42.48
CA PHE A 431 -42.33 -42.02 -43.46
C PHE A 431 -41.42 -41.87 -44.70
N THR A 432 -40.30 -42.62 -44.72
CA THR A 432 -39.72 -43.27 -45.92
C THR A 432 -38.47 -44.07 -45.53
N ASP A 433 -38.62 -45.38 -45.38
CA ASP A 433 -37.58 -46.34 -45.74
C ASP A 433 -38.26 -47.55 -46.40
N SER A 434 -38.05 -47.71 -47.71
CA SER A 434 -38.20 -48.98 -48.41
C SER A 434 -37.72 -48.86 -49.86
N LYS A 435 -36.56 -49.48 -50.11
CA LYS A 435 -36.18 -50.21 -51.33
C LYS A 435 -35.79 -49.50 -52.65
N ASP A 436 -35.01 -50.32 -53.36
CA ASP A 436 -34.61 -50.35 -54.78
C ASP A 436 -33.83 -49.15 -55.35
N GLY A 437 -32.68 -49.35 -56.03
CA GLY A 437 -31.88 -50.57 -56.15
C GLY A 437 -31.10 -50.70 -57.46
N GLU A 438 -29.92 -50.07 -57.58
CA GLU A 438 -29.04 -50.28 -58.74
C GLU A 438 -27.53 -50.28 -58.42
N LYS A 439 -26.72 -50.69 -59.39
CA LYS A 439 -25.31 -51.13 -59.23
C LYS A 439 -24.34 -50.15 -59.90
N ALA A 440 -23.10 -50.00 -59.39
CA ALA A 440 -21.87 -50.46 -60.11
C ALA A 440 -20.51 -49.95 -59.56
N ILE A 441 -19.65 -50.91 -59.16
CA ILE A 441 -18.24 -51.11 -59.62
C ILE A 441 -17.08 -50.21 -59.09
N LEU A 442 -15.92 -50.88 -58.89
CA LEU A 442 -14.55 -50.41 -58.53
C LEU A 442 -14.38 -49.88 -57.08
N LYS A 443 -13.64 -50.54 -56.16
CA LYS A 443 -12.17 -50.81 -56.08
C LYS A 443 -11.32 -49.53 -56.02
N ASN A 444 -10.27 -49.35 -55.22
CA ASN A 444 -9.51 -50.15 -54.22
C ASN A 444 -8.71 -49.12 -53.35
N HIS A 445 -8.02 -49.38 -52.22
CA HIS A 445 -7.69 -50.48 -51.29
C HIS A 445 -7.30 -49.80 -49.92
N LEU A 446 -6.89 -50.41 -48.80
CA LEU A 446 -6.46 -51.77 -48.41
C LEU A 446 -6.95 -52.07 -46.96
N ASP A 447 -6.51 -53.20 -46.39
CA ASP A 447 -6.88 -53.77 -45.10
C ASP A 447 -6.15 -53.20 -43.86
N GLN A 448 -6.75 -53.32 -42.68
CA GLN A 448 -6.35 -54.36 -41.69
C GLN A 448 -7.45 -54.59 -40.61
N ASN A 449 -7.31 -55.69 -39.84
CA ASN A 449 -8.36 -56.42 -39.11
C ASN A 449 -7.82 -56.86 -37.72
N PRO A 450 -8.57 -57.55 -36.83
CA PRO A 450 -9.63 -57.09 -35.90
C PRO A 450 -9.21 -57.48 -34.44
N PRO A 451 -10.00 -58.08 -33.50
CA PRO A 451 -11.45 -58.07 -33.17
C PRO A 451 -11.75 -57.78 -31.67
N ALA A 452 -13.00 -58.06 -31.24
CA ALA A 452 -13.43 -58.50 -29.88
C ALA A 452 -13.54 -57.47 -28.71
N GLN A 453 -14.40 -57.64 -27.68
CA GLN A 453 -15.67 -58.43 -27.51
C GLN A 453 -16.42 -58.10 -26.18
N TRP A 454 -17.76 -57.91 -26.26
CA TRP A 454 -18.82 -58.08 -25.22
C TRP A 454 -18.89 -57.23 -23.92
N GLY A 455 -20.14 -57.12 -23.38
CA GLY A 455 -20.50 -56.74 -22.01
C GLY A 455 -21.30 -55.42 -21.88
N SER A 456 -22.65 -55.33 -21.80
CA SER A 456 -23.67 -55.94 -20.89
C SER A 456 -23.55 -55.52 -19.41
N ASP A 457 -24.55 -55.00 -18.69
CA ASP A 457 -25.92 -54.53 -19.01
C ASP A 457 -26.46 -53.63 -17.82
N PRO A 458 -27.76 -53.40 -17.51
CA PRO A 458 -28.34 -52.05 -17.72
C PRO A 458 -29.05 -51.35 -16.52
N SER A 459 -29.46 -50.09 -16.79
CA SER A 459 -30.53 -49.32 -16.11
C SER A 459 -30.21 -48.76 -14.69
N ARG A 460 -30.91 -47.74 -14.15
CA ARG A 460 -32.28 -47.24 -14.46
C ARG A 460 -32.50 -45.76 -14.02
N THR A 461 -32.95 -44.89 -14.96
CA THR A 461 -33.71 -43.59 -14.79
C THR A 461 -33.29 -42.57 -13.71
N SER A 462 -33.23 -41.24 -13.94
CA SER A 462 -34.21 -40.42 -14.67
C SER A 462 -33.73 -39.03 -15.16
N LYS A 463 -34.01 -38.74 -16.45
CA LYS A 463 -34.57 -37.48 -17.01
C LYS A 463 -34.10 -36.11 -16.47
N ASP A 464 -33.27 -35.45 -17.27
CA ASP A 464 -33.23 -34.00 -17.44
C ASP A 464 -34.02 -33.57 -18.71
N PRO A 465 -34.74 -32.43 -18.70
CA PRO A 465 -35.24 -31.76 -19.90
C PRO A 465 -34.40 -30.52 -20.25
N ILE A 466 -33.75 -30.58 -21.41
CA ILE A 466 -33.18 -29.49 -22.24
C ILE A 466 -33.35 -28.06 -21.67
N GLU A 467 -32.25 -27.43 -21.23
CA GLU A 467 -32.22 -25.98 -20.95
C GLU A 467 -31.95 -25.15 -22.22
N ASP A 468 -32.69 -24.04 -22.38
CA ASP A 468 -32.58 -23.15 -23.54
C ASP A 468 -31.34 -22.25 -23.50
N ILE A 469 -30.53 -22.31 -24.56
CA ILE A 469 -29.23 -21.64 -24.69
C ILE A 469 -29.32 -20.10 -24.73
N ASN A 470 -30.52 -19.52 -24.83
CA ASN A 470 -30.76 -18.09 -25.05
C ASN A 470 -31.34 -17.33 -23.83
N SER A 471 -31.20 -17.84 -22.61
CA SER A 471 -31.54 -17.06 -21.40
C SER A 471 -30.57 -15.87 -21.19
N PRO A 472 -31.05 -14.64 -20.93
CA PRO A 472 -30.24 -13.42 -20.98
C PRO A 472 -29.13 -13.37 -19.91
N GLU A 473 -29.25 -14.09 -18.80
CA GLU A 473 -28.23 -14.14 -17.74
C GLU A 473 -26.90 -14.73 -18.25
N HIS A 474 -26.95 -15.60 -19.27
CA HIS A 474 -25.76 -16.29 -19.76
C HIS A 474 -24.85 -15.42 -20.66
N ILE A 475 -25.38 -14.30 -21.18
CA ILE A 475 -24.64 -13.35 -22.02
C ILE A 475 -23.62 -12.55 -21.18
N GLN A 476 -23.96 -12.23 -19.93
CA GLN A 476 -23.14 -11.38 -19.06
C GLN A 476 -21.81 -12.05 -18.61
N ARG A 477 -21.60 -13.34 -18.89
CA ARG A 477 -20.34 -14.07 -18.69
C ARG A 477 -19.43 -14.18 -19.92
N ARG A 478 -19.84 -13.72 -21.12
CA ARG A 478 -19.07 -13.92 -22.37
C ARG A 478 -18.15 -12.75 -22.80
N LEU A 479 -17.92 -11.74 -21.96
CA LEU A 479 -17.02 -10.61 -22.29
C LEU A 479 -15.71 -10.57 -21.48
N SER A 480 -15.24 -11.71 -20.97
CA SER A 480 -13.97 -11.79 -20.23
C SER A 480 -13.25 -13.13 -20.40
N LEU A 481 -12.58 -13.36 -21.55
CA LEU A 481 -11.31 -14.12 -21.69
C LEU A 481 -10.85 -14.29 -23.16
N GLN A 482 -9.78 -13.59 -23.53
CA GLN A 482 -8.91 -13.79 -24.71
C GLN A 482 -7.69 -12.86 -24.49
N LEU A 483 -6.40 -13.23 -24.53
CA LEU A 483 -5.65 -14.49 -24.77
C LEU A 483 -4.47 -14.55 -23.73
N PRO A 484 -3.41 -15.37 -23.89
CA PRO A 484 -3.34 -16.83 -23.98
C PRO A 484 -2.43 -17.52 -22.95
N ILE A 485 -2.54 -18.85 -22.94
CA ILE A 485 -1.67 -19.90 -22.39
C ILE A 485 -0.15 -19.60 -22.38
N LEU A 486 0.50 -19.80 -21.22
CA LEU A 486 1.63 -20.73 -21.04
C LEU A 486 1.81 -21.10 -19.56
N HIS A 487 1.83 -22.39 -19.20
CA HIS A 487 2.02 -22.87 -17.83
C HIS A 487 2.50 -24.33 -17.84
N HIS A 488 3.56 -24.69 -17.11
CA HIS A 488 3.81 -26.08 -16.68
C HIS A 488 4.86 -26.23 -15.56
N ALA A 489 4.40 -26.37 -14.31
CA ALA A 489 5.01 -27.03 -13.16
C ALA A 489 3.95 -26.98 -12.03
N TYR A 490 3.32 -28.09 -11.60
CA TYR A 490 3.82 -29.11 -10.65
C TYR A 490 4.18 -28.49 -9.27
N LEU A 491 3.58 -28.85 -8.13
CA LEU A 491 2.71 -29.98 -7.73
C LEU A 491 1.55 -29.52 -6.77
N PRO A 492 0.52 -30.36 -6.50
CA PRO A 492 -0.66 -29.99 -5.70
C PRO A 492 -0.56 -30.32 -4.20
N SER A 493 -1.58 -29.90 -3.44
CA SER A 493 -1.81 -30.25 -2.03
C SER A 493 -2.90 -31.30 -1.85
N ILE A 494 -2.68 -32.24 -0.94
CA ILE A 494 -3.59 -33.12 -0.16
C ILE A 494 -2.69 -33.73 0.93
N GLY A 495 -3.08 -33.92 2.19
CA GLY A 495 -4.34 -33.61 2.89
C GLY A 495 -4.43 -34.50 4.14
N GLY A 496 -4.88 -33.97 5.28
CA GLY A 496 -4.96 -34.74 6.53
C GLY A 496 -5.30 -33.86 7.73
N VAL A 497 -6.46 -34.13 8.34
CA VAL A 497 -6.88 -33.54 9.62
C VAL A 497 -6.22 -34.24 10.79
N ASP A 498 -5.98 -33.50 11.87
CA ASP A 498 -6.53 -33.93 13.15
C ASP A 498 -6.86 -32.72 14.03
N ALA A 499 -7.74 -32.91 15.02
CA ALA A 499 -8.28 -31.83 15.86
C ALA A 499 -7.98 -32.03 17.36
N SER A 500 -8.34 -31.04 18.18
CA SER A 500 -8.09 -30.90 19.65
C SER A 500 -6.79 -30.14 19.99
N CYS A 501 -6.75 -29.23 20.98
CA CYS A 501 -7.84 -28.72 21.83
C CYS A 501 -7.57 -27.31 22.41
N ALA A 502 -8.67 -26.61 22.73
CA ALA A 502 -8.84 -25.51 23.70
C ALA A 502 -7.68 -24.52 24.02
N SER A 503 -7.90 -23.25 23.67
CA SER A 503 -7.79 -22.16 24.67
C SER A 503 -9.13 -22.05 25.43
N PRO A 504 -9.18 -21.59 26.70
CA PRO A 504 -9.28 -20.13 26.93
C PRO A 504 -8.72 -19.57 28.26
N CYS A 505 -8.48 -18.26 28.25
CA CYS A 505 -8.69 -17.24 29.30
C CYS A 505 -8.05 -17.33 30.72
N VAL A 506 -7.72 -16.12 31.20
CA VAL A 506 -7.14 -15.77 32.51
C VAL A 506 -8.18 -15.78 33.63
N SER A 507 -7.81 -16.25 34.84
CA SER A 507 -8.29 -15.74 36.14
C SER A 507 -7.42 -16.27 37.32
N PRO A 508 -7.44 -15.65 38.52
CA PRO A 508 -6.19 -15.45 39.26
C PRO A 508 -6.11 -16.15 40.64
N SER A 509 -5.53 -17.35 40.71
CA SER A 509 -5.26 -18.04 42.00
C SER A 509 -4.11 -19.06 41.96
N ALA A 510 -2.95 -18.67 41.43
CA ALA A 510 -1.74 -19.49 41.47
C ALA A 510 -0.87 -19.17 42.70
N SER A 511 -1.06 -19.92 43.80
CA SER A 511 -0.11 -19.91 44.92
C SER A 511 1.28 -20.35 44.43
N PRO A 512 2.39 -19.68 44.83
CA PRO A 512 3.71 -20.01 44.33
C PRO A 512 4.09 -21.43 44.75
N ARG A 513 4.34 -22.31 43.77
CA ARG A 513 4.93 -23.62 44.01
C ARG A 513 6.21 -23.43 44.83
N HIS A 514 6.29 -24.06 46.00
CA HIS A 514 7.51 -24.10 46.79
C HIS A 514 8.64 -24.71 45.94
N ARG A 515 9.54 -23.85 45.43
CA ARG A 515 10.92 -24.25 45.16
C ARG A 515 11.46 -24.82 46.48
N HIS A 516 12.20 -25.92 46.42
CA HIS A 516 13.01 -26.34 47.57
C HIS A 516 14.03 -25.24 47.84
N VAL A 517 13.78 -24.43 48.86
CA VAL A 517 14.71 -23.42 49.32
C VAL A 517 15.80 -24.17 50.10
N PRO A 518 17.09 -24.10 49.69
CA PRO A 518 18.18 -24.67 50.49
C PRO A 518 18.20 -23.98 51.87
N PRO A 519 18.66 -24.65 52.94
CA PRO A 519 18.57 -24.12 54.30
C PRO A 519 19.23 -22.74 54.40
N SER A 520 18.40 -21.71 54.60
CA SER A 520 18.86 -20.31 54.63
C SER A 520 19.87 -20.11 55.75
N PHE A 521 21.07 -19.60 55.43
CA PHE A 521 22.10 -19.26 56.40
C PHE A 521 21.65 -18.12 57.32
N ARG A 522 20.93 -18.45 58.41
CA ARG A 522 20.46 -17.47 59.40
C ARG A 522 21.57 -17.12 60.38
N VAL A 523 21.76 -15.83 60.62
CA VAL A 523 22.58 -15.32 61.72
C VAL A 523 21.71 -15.19 62.96
N MET A 524 22.21 -15.65 64.09
CA MET A 524 21.59 -15.57 65.41
C MET A 524 22.50 -14.77 66.35
N VAL A 525 21.88 -14.10 67.32
CA VAL A 525 22.54 -13.16 68.23
C VAL A 525 22.35 -13.66 69.66
N SER A 526 23.42 -13.72 70.45
CA SER A 526 23.37 -14.09 71.87
C SER A 526 24.29 -13.20 72.69
N GLY A 527 23.79 -12.68 73.81
CA GLY A 527 24.64 -12.07 74.84
C GLY A 527 25.47 -13.12 75.60
N LEU A 528 26.54 -12.66 76.25
CA LEU A 528 27.44 -13.41 77.14
C LEU A 528 27.62 -12.68 78.48
#